data_AF-A0A246NG83-F1
#
_entry.id   AF-A0A246NG83-F1
#
_cell.length_a   1.000
_cell.length_b   1.000
_cell.length_c   1.000
_cell.angle_alpha   90.00
_cell.angle_beta   90.00
_cell.angle_gamma   90.00
#
_symmetry.space_group_name_H-M   'P 1'
#
loop_
_entity.id
_entity.type
_entity.pdbx_description
1 polymer ?
#
loop_
_entity_poly.entity_id
_entity_poly.type
_entity_poly.pdbx_seq_one_letter_code
_entity_poly.pdbx_strand_id
1 'polypeptide(L)'
;MTHGQLRAFFRSGSFVITSLAMFFLIFNSSSCVAYEEIDLPDASVLSDPPDIYIKGSVIYYDGKITGTSYSEFLRLARNSPINTISINSIGGDTRNALAIGDYIYKNGISVDVRSVCASACANYIFPAGKKKHLGNDSYLLWHGGINGPEREIAISGNITKSEFFSLREIKKLQKDDIEFYRKIGVDNKLSFCPQLKSDYRYKFPEKWFSYTPADMKKFGITNIHYANSSSQWVVSMRKKHVIFANYCN
;
A
#
# COMPACT_ATOMS: atom_id res chain seq x y z
N MET A 1 -17.19 -16.71 1.87
CA MET A 1 -15.98 -15.86 1.84
C MET A 1 -16.46 -14.43 1.71
N THR A 2 -16.24 -13.61 2.73
CA THR A 2 -16.62 -12.19 2.74
C THR A 2 -15.56 -11.39 1.99
N HIS A 3 -15.97 -10.68 0.94
CA HIS A 3 -15.09 -9.84 0.11
C HIS A 3 -15.09 -8.41 0.65
N GLY A 4 -13.97 -7.70 0.51
CA GLY A 4 -13.83 -6.27 0.85
C GLY A 4 -13.54 -5.44 -0.40
N GLN A 5 -13.88 -4.15 -0.39
CA GLN A 5 -13.59 -3.23 -1.50
C GLN A 5 -12.55 -2.19 -1.08
N LEU A 6 -11.52 -1.98 -1.91
CA LEU A 6 -10.55 -0.90 -1.72
C LEU A 6 -11.11 0.40 -2.34
N ARG A 7 -12.03 1.07 -1.63
CA ARG A 7 -12.62 2.33 -2.14
C ARG A 7 -11.63 3.49 -2.04
N ALA A 8 -11.45 4.24 -3.12
CA ALA A 8 -11.05 5.64 -2.99
C ALA A 8 -12.19 6.39 -2.28
N PHE A 9 -11.95 6.96 -1.09
CA PHE A 9 -12.93 7.82 -0.42
C PHE A 9 -13.15 9.09 -1.26
N PHE A 10 -14.09 9.04 -2.20
CA PHE A 10 -14.69 10.22 -2.82
C PHE A 10 -16.01 10.50 -2.13
N ARG A 11 -16.06 11.56 -1.31
CA ARG A 11 -17.33 12.16 -0.89
C ARG A 11 -17.92 12.87 -2.11
N SER A 12 -18.87 12.25 -2.81
CA SER A 12 -19.70 12.94 -3.78
C SER A 12 -20.84 13.65 -3.04
N GLY A 13 -20.87 14.98 -3.07
CA GLY A 13 -22.03 15.76 -2.64
C GLY A 13 -23.17 15.57 -3.64
N SER A 14 -24.37 15.26 -3.15
CA SER A 14 -25.58 15.13 -3.96
C SER A 14 -26.03 16.49 -4.48
N PHE A 15 -26.19 16.62 -5.80
CA PHE A 15 -27.04 17.65 -6.41
C PHE A 15 -28.32 16.98 -6.89
N VAL A 16 -29.46 17.50 -6.42
CA VAL A 16 -30.79 17.19 -6.93
C VAL A 16 -30.97 17.96 -8.23
N ILE A 17 -31.30 17.28 -9.34
CA ILE A 17 -31.79 17.93 -10.55
C ILE A 17 -33.14 17.32 -10.90
N THR A 18 -34.15 18.18 -10.91
CA THR A 18 -35.49 17.90 -11.44
C THR A 18 -35.55 18.21 -12.94
N SER A 19 -36.30 17.36 -13.64
CA SER A 19 -37.10 17.61 -14.86
C SER A 19 -36.50 17.35 -16.26
N LEU A 20 -37.11 16.33 -16.90
CA LEU A 20 -37.47 16.08 -18.30
C LEU A 20 -36.92 16.99 -19.43
N ALA A 21 -36.22 16.37 -20.39
CA ALA A 21 -36.42 16.59 -21.83
C ALA A 21 -35.87 15.40 -22.63
N MET A 22 -36.70 14.81 -23.49
CA MET A 22 -36.32 13.80 -24.49
C MET A 22 -35.45 14.46 -25.58
N PHE A 23 -34.25 13.95 -25.81
CA PHE A 23 -33.46 14.24 -27.01
C PHE A 23 -32.86 12.92 -27.52
N PHE A 24 -33.29 12.49 -28.70
CA PHE A 24 -32.64 11.40 -29.43
C PHE A 24 -31.26 11.90 -29.90
N LEU A 25 -30.20 11.38 -29.30
CA LEU A 25 -28.83 11.56 -29.76
C LEU A 25 -28.21 10.20 -30.06
N ILE A 26 -27.61 10.15 -31.25
CA ILE A 26 -26.90 9.04 -31.88
C ILE A 26 -25.93 8.41 -30.89
N PHE A 27 -26.05 7.10 -30.66
CA PHE A 27 -25.10 6.31 -29.87
C PHE A 27 -23.75 6.28 -30.58
N ASN A 28 -22.89 7.26 -30.29
CA ASN A 28 -21.46 7.02 -30.33
C ASN A 28 -21.17 6.04 -29.19
N SER A 29 -20.98 4.77 -29.53
CA SER A 29 -20.40 3.78 -28.62
C SER A 29 -18.93 4.11 -28.40
N SER A 30 -18.67 5.22 -27.73
CA SER A 30 -17.51 5.32 -26.87
C SER A 30 -17.72 4.22 -25.84
N SER A 31 -17.06 3.08 -26.04
CA SER A 31 -16.95 2.06 -25.01
C SER A 31 -16.39 2.75 -23.78
N CYS A 32 -17.29 3.19 -22.90
CA CYS A 32 -16.94 3.54 -21.55
C CYS A 32 -16.35 2.25 -21.01
N VAL A 33 -15.02 2.18 -20.91
CA VAL A 33 -14.37 1.05 -20.26
C VAL A 33 -14.97 1.04 -18.87
N ALA A 34 -15.90 0.12 -18.63
CA ALA A 34 -16.49 -0.08 -17.32
C ALA A 34 -15.31 -0.38 -16.40
N TYR A 35 -15.03 0.58 -15.52
CA TYR A 35 -13.93 0.50 -14.59
C TYR A 35 -14.26 -0.58 -13.55
N GLU A 36 -13.34 -1.52 -13.34
CA GLU A 36 -13.47 -2.60 -12.35
C GLU A 36 -12.60 -2.29 -11.13
N GLU A 37 -13.22 -2.27 -9.95
CA GLU A 37 -12.58 -2.05 -8.65
C GLU A 37 -11.63 -3.20 -8.28
N ILE A 38 -10.61 -2.92 -7.45
CA ILE A 38 -9.77 -3.97 -6.86
C ILE A 38 -10.60 -4.73 -5.81
N ASP A 39 -10.96 -5.98 -6.14
CA ASP A 39 -11.64 -6.90 -5.23
C ASP A 39 -10.64 -7.52 -4.23
N LEU A 40 -10.91 -7.34 -2.93
CA LEU A 40 -10.09 -7.89 -1.85
C LEU A 40 -10.70 -9.22 -1.38
N PRO A 41 -10.01 -10.36 -1.60
CA PRO A 41 -10.57 -11.68 -1.38
C PRO A 41 -10.71 -12.06 0.11
N ASP A 42 -10.05 -11.31 1.01
CA ASP A 42 -10.03 -11.56 2.45
C ASP A 42 -10.39 -10.29 3.22
N ALA A 43 -11.64 -10.20 3.68
CA ALA A 43 -12.13 -9.05 4.44
C ALA A 43 -11.36 -8.76 5.74
N SER A 44 -10.61 -9.73 6.29
CA SER A 44 -9.77 -9.50 7.48
C SER A 44 -8.70 -8.44 7.25
N VAL A 45 -8.37 -8.13 5.99
CA VAL A 45 -7.46 -7.04 5.61
C VAL A 45 -7.93 -5.67 6.12
N LEU A 46 -9.23 -5.51 6.37
CA LEU A 46 -9.86 -4.28 6.85
C LEU A 46 -10.10 -4.25 8.36
N SER A 47 -9.76 -5.31 9.09
CA SER A 47 -9.99 -5.42 10.54
C SER A 47 -9.39 -4.24 11.31
N ASP A 48 -10.16 -3.71 12.25
CA ASP A 48 -9.81 -2.55 13.08
C ASP A 48 -10.50 -2.71 14.46
N PRO A 49 -9.78 -3.14 15.51
CA PRO A 49 -8.32 -3.35 15.56
C PRO A 49 -7.86 -4.56 14.73
N PRO A 50 -6.56 -4.61 14.34
CA PRO A 50 -5.99 -5.76 13.66
C PRO A 50 -5.92 -6.98 14.59
N ASP A 51 -6.09 -8.18 14.02
CA ASP A 51 -5.78 -9.43 14.70
C ASP A 51 -4.28 -9.74 14.52
N ILE A 52 -3.59 -9.93 15.63
CA ILE A 52 -2.14 -10.18 15.66
C ILE A 52 -1.86 -11.30 16.65
N TYR A 53 -1.33 -12.42 16.14
CA TYR A 53 -1.05 -13.61 16.94
C TYR A 53 0.20 -14.35 16.45
N ILE A 54 0.70 -15.27 17.28
CA ILE A 54 1.86 -16.10 16.95
C ILE A 54 1.42 -17.54 16.71
N LYS A 55 1.99 -18.17 15.69
CA LYS A 55 2.01 -19.63 15.53
C LYS A 55 3.43 -20.07 15.18
N GLY A 56 4.09 -20.77 16.11
CA GLY A 56 5.50 -21.13 15.98
C GLY A 56 6.39 -19.88 15.94
N SER A 57 7.20 -19.74 14.89
CA SER A 57 8.11 -18.59 14.68
C SER A 57 7.53 -17.49 13.77
N VAL A 58 6.21 -17.53 13.53
CA VAL A 58 5.52 -16.63 12.60
C VAL A 58 4.54 -15.75 13.36
N ILE A 59 4.65 -14.43 13.17
CA ILE A 59 3.59 -13.48 13.52
C ILE A 59 2.61 -13.42 12.36
N TYR A 60 1.33 -13.64 12.63
CA TYR A 60 0.24 -13.36 11.70
C TYR A 60 -0.31 -11.98 12.00
N TYR A 61 -0.54 -11.19 10.96
CA TYR A 61 -1.03 -9.83 11.07
C TYR A 61 -2.16 -9.61 10.05
N ASP A 62 -3.37 -9.41 10.55
CA ASP A 62 -4.58 -9.24 9.75
C ASP A 62 -5.30 -7.94 10.13
N GLY A 63 -5.34 -6.97 9.23
CA GLY A 63 -6.10 -5.73 9.41
C GLY A 63 -5.29 -4.45 9.18
N LYS A 64 -5.84 -3.33 9.65
CA LYS A 64 -5.22 -2.01 9.51
C LYS A 64 -4.07 -1.83 10.49
N ILE A 65 -3.06 -1.10 10.04
CA ILE A 65 -2.02 -0.58 10.93
C ILE A 65 -2.59 0.59 11.73
N THR A 66 -2.72 0.40 13.04
CA THR A 66 -3.29 1.35 13.99
C THR A 66 -2.23 1.93 14.92
N GLY A 67 -2.64 2.90 15.76
CA GLY A 67 -1.77 3.51 16.76
C GLY A 67 -1.16 2.55 17.79
N THR A 68 -1.72 1.35 17.96
CA THR A 68 -1.27 0.31 18.91
C THR A 68 -0.61 -0.89 18.24
N SER A 69 -0.52 -0.91 16.92
CA SER A 69 -0.03 -2.08 16.17
C SER A 69 1.41 -2.44 16.49
N TYR A 70 2.30 -1.45 16.64
CA TYR A 70 3.70 -1.72 16.96
C TYR A 70 3.87 -2.26 18.38
N SER A 71 3.10 -1.76 19.36
CA SER A 71 3.19 -2.28 20.74
C SER A 71 2.72 -3.72 20.83
N GLU A 72 1.65 -4.10 20.14
CA GLU A 72 1.17 -5.49 20.11
C GLU A 72 2.16 -6.40 19.37
N PHE A 73 2.66 -5.97 18.21
CA PHE A 73 3.70 -6.68 17.48
C PHE A 73 4.94 -6.92 18.37
N LEU A 74 5.41 -5.89 19.07
CA LEU A 74 6.62 -5.96 19.89
C LEU A 74 6.42 -6.84 21.13
N ARG A 75 5.23 -6.80 21.75
CA ARG A 75 4.85 -7.68 22.86
C ARG A 75 4.98 -9.15 22.45
N LEU A 76 4.49 -9.50 21.26
CA LEU A 76 4.58 -10.85 20.70
C LEU A 76 6.04 -11.21 20.36
N ALA A 77 6.73 -10.34 19.62
CA ALA A 77 8.10 -10.60 19.16
C ALA A 77 9.15 -10.72 20.28
N ARG A 78 8.90 -10.13 21.46
CA ARG A 78 9.78 -10.27 22.64
C ARG A 78 9.63 -11.63 23.34
N ASN A 79 8.49 -12.28 23.18
CA ASN A 79 8.17 -13.51 23.90
C ASN A 79 8.41 -14.78 23.07
N SER A 80 8.89 -14.64 21.82
CA SER A 80 9.10 -15.77 20.92
C SER A 80 10.16 -15.45 19.86
N PRO A 81 10.97 -16.43 19.43
CA PRO A 81 11.90 -16.23 18.33
C PRO A 81 11.14 -16.12 17.00
N ILE A 82 10.90 -14.89 16.55
CA ILE A 82 10.19 -14.63 15.29
C ILE A 82 11.18 -14.56 14.13
N ASN A 83 10.89 -15.30 13.07
CA ASN A 83 11.66 -15.26 11.82
C ASN A 83 10.84 -14.79 10.62
N THR A 84 9.50 -14.75 10.73
CA THR A 84 8.61 -14.37 9.64
C THR A 84 7.42 -13.57 10.17
N ILE A 85 6.99 -12.55 9.41
CA ILE A 85 5.65 -11.96 9.52
C ILE A 85 4.85 -12.37 8.29
N SER A 86 3.71 -13.02 8.51
CA SER A 86 2.68 -13.29 7.49
C SER A 86 1.64 -12.18 7.57
N ILE A 87 1.60 -11.31 6.56
CA ILE A 87 0.82 -10.07 6.60
C ILE A 87 -0.33 -10.05 5.58
N ASN A 88 -1.48 -9.55 6.03
CA ASN A 88 -2.62 -9.13 5.23
C ASN A 88 -3.12 -7.77 5.73
N SER A 89 -2.68 -6.68 5.08
CA SER A 89 -2.97 -5.32 5.54
C SER A 89 -3.14 -4.33 4.40
N ILE A 90 -4.16 -3.48 4.50
CA ILE A 90 -4.32 -2.29 3.63
C ILE A 90 -3.38 -1.14 4.02
N GLY A 91 -2.54 -1.31 5.05
CA GLY A 91 -1.72 -0.26 5.64
C GLY A 91 -2.47 0.52 6.73
N GLY A 92 -2.09 1.79 6.94
CA GLY A 92 -2.65 2.63 7.99
C GLY A 92 -1.61 3.58 8.58
N ASP A 93 -1.50 3.61 9.89
CA ASP A 93 -0.59 4.48 10.65
C ASP A 93 0.87 4.32 10.21
N THR A 94 1.42 5.39 9.64
CA THR A 94 2.76 5.41 9.05
C THR A 94 3.85 5.20 10.10
N ARG A 95 3.67 5.78 11.30
CA ARG A 95 4.68 5.69 12.38
C ARG A 95 4.82 4.26 12.90
N ASN A 96 3.70 3.58 13.13
CA ASN A 96 3.68 2.19 13.58
C ASN A 96 4.20 1.25 12.48
N ALA A 97 3.81 1.47 11.22
CA ALA A 97 4.33 0.69 10.10
C ALA A 97 5.86 0.81 9.96
N LEU A 98 6.38 2.03 10.07
CA LEU A 98 7.83 2.30 10.04
C LEU A 98 8.54 1.61 11.22
N ALA A 99 7.98 1.68 12.43
CA ALA A 99 8.56 1.01 13.60
C ALA A 99 8.58 -0.52 13.47
N ILE A 100 7.51 -1.12 12.92
CA ILE A 100 7.45 -2.54 12.59
C ILE A 100 8.51 -2.89 11.54
N GLY A 101 8.59 -2.12 10.45
CA GLY A 101 9.60 -2.29 9.39
C GLY A 101 11.03 -2.21 9.92
N ASP A 102 11.33 -1.22 10.77
CA ASP A 102 12.65 -1.07 11.39
C ASP A 102 13.02 -2.28 12.24
N TYR A 103 12.08 -2.82 13.02
CA TYR A 103 12.28 -4.02 13.81
C TYR A 103 12.53 -5.25 12.91
N ILE A 104 11.73 -5.44 11.86
CA ILE A 104 11.88 -6.54 10.89
C ILE A 104 13.28 -6.53 10.29
N TYR A 105 13.72 -5.37 9.81
CA TYR A 105 15.03 -5.22 9.18
C TYR A 105 16.17 -5.49 10.17
N LYS A 106 16.12 -4.88 11.37
CA LYS A 106 17.15 -5.07 12.42
C LYS A 106 17.31 -6.53 12.83
N ASN A 107 16.23 -7.29 12.86
CA ASN A 107 16.22 -8.68 13.32
C ASN A 107 16.27 -9.71 12.17
N GLY A 108 16.40 -9.26 10.92
CA GLY A 108 16.48 -10.15 9.76
C GLY A 108 15.24 -11.01 9.55
N ILE A 109 14.06 -10.49 9.89
CA ILE A 109 12.77 -11.18 9.76
C ILE A 109 12.31 -11.18 8.30
N SER A 110 11.74 -12.29 7.84
CA SER A 110 11.16 -12.42 6.51
C SER A 110 9.72 -11.88 6.48
N VAL A 111 9.27 -11.41 5.33
CA VAL A 111 7.88 -10.96 5.13
C VAL A 111 7.22 -11.89 4.13
N ASP A 112 6.03 -12.38 4.46
CA ASP A 112 5.17 -13.15 3.58
C ASP A 112 3.85 -12.42 3.40
N VAL A 113 3.53 -12.04 2.16
CA VAL A 113 2.27 -11.35 1.85
C VAL A 113 1.21 -12.39 1.53
N ARG A 114 0.36 -12.68 2.51
CA ARG A 114 -0.66 -13.72 2.42
C ARG A 114 -1.78 -13.38 1.45
N SER A 115 -2.21 -12.11 1.43
CA SER A 115 -3.27 -11.64 0.52
C SER A 115 -3.03 -10.20 0.06
N VAL A 116 -2.92 -9.23 0.97
CA VAL A 116 -2.70 -7.82 0.60
C VAL A 116 -1.59 -7.21 1.44
N CYS A 117 -0.75 -6.41 0.81
CA CYS A 117 0.13 -5.47 1.49
C CYS A 117 0.08 -4.15 0.72
N ALA A 118 -0.65 -3.18 1.27
CA ALA A 118 -0.88 -1.90 0.62
C ALA A 118 -0.43 -0.70 1.48
N SER A 119 -0.24 0.46 0.85
CA SER A 119 0.02 1.73 1.54
C SER A 119 1.22 1.59 2.51
N ALA A 120 1.06 1.93 3.79
CA ALA A 120 2.09 1.80 4.81
C ALA A 120 2.69 0.38 4.93
N CYS A 121 1.93 -0.68 4.66
CA CYS A 121 2.49 -2.04 4.59
C CYS A 121 3.52 -2.16 3.45
N ALA A 122 3.14 -1.71 2.25
CA ALA A 122 4.00 -1.75 1.06
C ALA A 122 5.19 -0.77 1.17
N ASN A 123 5.02 0.35 1.90
CA ASN A 123 6.06 1.35 2.11
C ASN A 123 7.11 0.90 3.13
N TYR A 124 6.74 0.19 4.19
CA TYR A 124 7.62 -0.01 5.35
C TYR A 124 7.82 -1.46 5.75
N ILE A 125 6.79 -2.29 5.68
CA ILE A 125 6.87 -3.68 6.15
C ILE A 125 7.47 -4.57 5.06
N PHE A 126 6.87 -4.60 3.87
CA PHE A 126 7.38 -5.40 2.75
C PHE A 126 8.86 -5.14 2.41
N PRO A 127 9.31 -3.89 2.23
CA PRO A 127 10.70 -3.63 1.82
C PRO A 127 11.73 -3.99 2.90
N ALA A 128 11.34 -4.00 4.18
CA ALA A 128 12.22 -4.36 5.30
C ALA A 128 12.55 -5.85 5.39
N GLY A 129 11.75 -6.73 4.76
CA GLY A 129 11.89 -8.17 4.89
C GLY A 129 13.23 -8.70 4.38
N LYS A 130 13.92 -9.52 5.19
CA LYS A 130 15.15 -10.21 4.79
C LYS A 130 14.94 -11.05 3.53
N LYS A 131 13.88 -11.87 3.54
CA LYS A 131 13.27 -12.51 2.37
C LYS A 131 11.84 -12.00 2.25
N LYS A 132 11.35 -11.83 1.01
CA LYS A 132 10.02 -11.31 0.73
C LYS A 132 9.27 -12.34 -0.09
N HIS A 133 8.12 -12.82 0.37
CA HIS A 133 7.34 -13.82 -0.35
C HIS A 133 6.05 -13.19 -0.87
N LEU A 134 5.73 -13.47 -2.13
CA LEU A 134 4.50 -13.07 -2.78
C LEU A 134 3.78 -14.31 -3.31
N GLY A 135 2.55 -14.53 -2.81
CA GLY A 135 1.60 -15.46 -3.42
C GLY A 135 1.25 -15.04 -4.85
N ASN A 136 0.81 -15.97 -5.71
CA ASN A 136 0.42 -15.63 -7.09
C ASN A 136 -0.71 -14.59 -7.15
N ASP A 137 -1.52 -14.57 -6.11
CA ASP A 137 -2.72 -13.75 -6.01
C ASP A 137 -2.60 -12.61 -4.99
N SER A 138 -1.40 -12.41 -4.43
CA SER A 138 -1.21 -11.39 -3.41
C SER A 138 -0.98 -10.00 -4.02
N TYR A 139 -1.73 -9.03 -3.51
CA TYR A 139 -1.64 -7.63 -3.88
C TYR A 139 -0.50 -6.95 -3.15
N LEU A 140 0.36 -6.27 -3.91
CA LEU A 140 1.39 -5.37 -3.39
C LEU A 140 1.20 -3.99 -4.02
N LEU A 141 0.69 -3.04 -3.24
CA LEU A 141 0.11 -1.79 -3.78
C LEU A 141 0.65 -0.54 -3.06
N TRP A 142 1.14 0.40 -3.84
CA TRP A 142 1.54 1.73 -3.40
C TRP A 142 0.51 2.77 -3.88
N HIS A 143 0.42 3.90 -3.17
CA HIS A 143 -0.40 5.05 -3.58
C HIS A 143 0.17 6.40 -3.12
N GLY A 144 1.42 6.43 -2.64
CA GLY A 144 2.06 7.62 -2.10
C GLY A 144 2.88 7.33 -0.82
N GLY A 145 3.64 8.34 -0.40
CA GLY A 145 4.39 8.36 0.85
C GLY A 145 4.49 9.78 1.40
N ILE A 146 4.90 9.94 2.67
CA ILE A 146 4.92 11.25 3.36
C ILE A 146 5.90 12.26 2.73
N ASN A 147 6.87 11.76 1.95
CA ASN A 147 7.84 12.56 1.17
C ASN A 147 7.46 12.70 -0.32
N GLY A 148 6.26 12.23 -0.71
CA GLY A 148 5.74 12.42 -2.06
C GLY A 148 5.23 13.85 -2.31
N PRO A 149 4.76 14.15 -3.53
CA PRO A 149 4.23 15.48 -3.84
C PRO A 149 3.05 15.86 -2.94
N GLU A 150 3.15 17.00 -2.25
CA GLU A 150 2.12 17.48 -1.31
C GLU A 150 0.72 17.53 -1.95
N ARG A 151 0.64 17.81 -3.26
CA ARG A 151 -0.61 17.83 -4.03
C ARG A 151 -1.35 16.48 -4.03
N GLU A 152 -0.66 15.35 -3.89
CA GLU A 152 -1.27 14.02 -3.87
C GLU A 152 -1.60 13.53 -2.45
N ILE A 153 -1.06 14.17 -1.42
CA ILE A 153 -1.36 13.82 -0.02
C ILE A 153 -2.74 14.37 0.35
N ALA A 154 -3.63 13.46 0.77
CA ALA A 154 -4.91 13.82 1.35
C ALA A 154 -4.71 14.20 2.82
N ILE A 155 -5.25 15.34 3.21
CA ILE A 155 -5.30 15.77 4.61
C ILE A 155 -6.76 15.90 5.04
N SER A 156 -7.05 15.56 6.29
CA SER A 156 -8.36 15.67 6.90
C SER A 156 -8.34 16.67 8.05
N GLY A 157 -9.47 17.31 8.33
CA GLY A 157 -9.60 18.28 9.41
C GLY A 157 -9.40 19.72 8.96
N ASN A 158 -9.45 20.65 9.92
CA ASN A 158 -9.38 22.09 9.66
C ASN A 158 -7.94 22.60 9.72
N ILE A 159 -7.08 22.06 8.85
CA ILE A 159 -5.68 22.45 8.73
C ILE A 159 -5.34 22.57 7.24
N THR A 160 -4.54 23.57 6.87
CA THR A 160 -4.04 23.67 5.49
C THR A 160 -2.90 22.69 5.25
N LYS A 161 -2.60 22.35 3.99
CA LYS A 161 -1.44 21.50 3.66
C LYS A 161 -0.13 22.11 4.16
N SER A 162 0.04 23.43 3.98
CA SER A 162 1.22 24.15 4.46
C SER A 162 1.38 24.02 5.97
N GLU A 163 0.30 24.22 6.73
CA GLU A 163 0.34 24.04 8.20
C GLU A 163 0.65 22.59 8.56
N PHE A 164 0.00 21.60 7.92
CA PHE A 164 0.24 20.19 8.16
C PHE A 164 1.72 19.79 7.97
N PHE A 165 2.34 20.19 6.86
CA PHE A 165 3.77 19.92 6.61
C PHE A 165 4.72 20.77 7.48
N SER A 166 4.21 21.84 8.11
CA SER A 166 4.99 22.63 9.05
C SER A 166 5.11 21.98 10.44
N LEU A 167 4.17 21.09 10.79
CA LEU A 167 4.09 20.41 12.08
C LEU A 167 5.38 19.64 12.40
N ARG A 168 5.84 19.73 13.65
CA ARG A 168 7.11 19.12 14.09
C ARG A 168 7.11 17.61 13.94
N GLU A 169 5.99 16.97 14.23
CA GLU A 169 5.76 15.55 14.10
C GLU A 169 5.77 15.07 12.65
N ILE A 170 5.26 15.88 11.71
CA ILE A 170 5.28 15.55 10.27
C ILE A 170 6.69 15.72 9.71
N LYS A 171 7.38 16.81 10.05
CA LYS A 171 8.80 16.98 9.69
C LYS A 171 9.67 15.87 10.25
N LYS A 172 9.39 15.41 11.48
CA LYS A 172 10.08 14.26 12.05
C LYS A 172 9.76 12.99 11.26
N LEU A 173 8.50 12.73 10.94
CA LEU A 173 8.09 11.55 10.17
C LEU A 173 8.74 11.52 8.77
N GLN A 174 8.84 12.68 8.11
CA GLN A 174 9.54 12.80 6.82
C GLN A 174 11.02 12.44 6.91
N LYS A 175 11.70 12.88 7.98
CA LYS A 175 13.11 12.51 8.24
C LYS A 175 13.25 11.02 8.53
N ASP A 176 12.39 10.49 9.40
CA ASP A 176 12.41 9.07 9.79
C ASP A 176 12.16 8.18 8.56
N ASP A 177 11.26 8.57 7.65
CA ASP A 177 10.99 7.89 6.38
C ASP A 177 12.23 7.83 5.48
N ILE A 178 12.89 8.96 5.24
CA ILE A 178 14.13 9.03 4.43
C ILE A 178 15.24 8.17 5.06
N GLU A 179 15.41 8.27 6.38
CA GLU A 179 16.41 7.49 7.09
C GLU A 179 16.14 5.99 7.01
N PHE A 180 14.88 5.58 7.15
CA PHE A 180 14.46 4.19 7.03
C PHE A 180 14.80 3.64 5.64
N TYR A 181 14.39 4.32 4.57
CA TYR A 181 14.67 3.90 3.19
C TYR A 181 16.18 3.81 2.92
N ARG A 182 16.96 4.81 3.34
CA ARG A 182 18.42 4.81 3.27
C ARG A 182 19.00 3.60 4.01
N LYS A 183 18.51 3.31 5.21
CA LYS A 183 18.98 2.22 6.06
C LYS A 183 18.78 0.84 5.44
N ILE A 184 17.66 0.62 4.76
CA ILE A 184 17.34 -0.66 4.11
C ILE A 184 17.86 -0.76 2.67
N GLY A 185 18.51 0.29 2.16
CA GLY A 185 19.07 0.31 0.80
C GLY A 185 18.01 0.41 -0.30
N VAL A 186 16.88 1.07 -0.02
CA VAL A 186 15.77 1.24 -0.97
C VAL A 186 15.60 2.73 -1.27
N ASP A 187 15.37 3.07 -2.54
CA ASP A 187 15.06 4.44 -2.97
C ASP A 187 13.64 4.81 -2.51
N ASN A 188 13.53 5.88 -1.71
CA ASN A 188 12.27 6.30 -1.10
C ASN A 188 11.19 6.72 -2.13
N LYS A 189 11.61 7.05 -3.36
CA LYS A 189 10.69 7.31 -4.48
C LYS A 189 9.82 6.11 -4.81
N LEU A 190 10.15 4.88 -4.37
CA LEU A 190 9.31 3.69 -4.52
C LEU A 190 7.83 4.00 -4.26
N SER A 191 7.55 4.70 -3.16
CA SER A 191 6.17 4.95 -2.72
C SER A 191 5.41 6.01 -3.53
N PHE A 192 6.07 6.87 -4.32
CA PHE A 192 5.42 8.03 -4.98
C PHE A 192 5.95 8.36 -6.38
N CYS A 193 6.84 7.57 -6.94
CA CYS A 193 7.48 7.81 -8.24
C CYS A 193 6.53 8.18 -9.40
N PRO A 194 5.40 7.46 -9.65
CA PRO A 194 4.47 7.85 -10.70
C PRO A 194 3.80 9.22 -10.45
N GLN A 195 3.69 9.65 -9.19
CA GLN A 195 3.09 10.94 -8.80
C GLN A 195 3.92 12.15 -9.22
N LEU A 196 5.20 11.93 -9.58
CA LEU A 196 6.08 12.97 -10.09
C LEU A 196 5.70 13.41 -11.51
N LYS A 197 4.91 12.62 -12.24
CA LYS A 197 4.51 12.91 -13.62
C LYS A 197 3.17 13.66 -13.65
N SER A 198 3.01 14.55 -14.63
CA SER A 198 1.78 15.35 -14.80
C SER A 198 0.56 14.51 -15.21
N ASP A 199 0.79 13.38 -15.86
CA ASP A 199 -0.25 12.43 -16.30
C ASP A 199 -0.61 11.38 -15.25
N TYR A 200 -0.10 11.50 -14.01
CA TYR A 200 -0.34 10.55 -12.92
C TYR A 200 -1.82 10.22 -12.74
N ARG A 201 -2.68 11.24 -12.60
CA ARG A 201 -4.12 11.05 -12.34
C ARG A 201 -4.88 10.42 -13.51
N TYR A 202 -4.35 10.57 -14.72
CA TYR A 202 -4.91 9.93 -15.90
C TYR A 202 -4.50 8.45 -15.99
N LYS A 203 -3.23 8.14 -15.69
CA LYS A 203 -2.71 6.76 -15.72
C LYS A 203 -3.12 5.91 -14.51
N PHE A 204 -3.37 6.54 -13.37
CA PHE A 204 -3.69 5.89 -12.10
C PHE A 204 -4.92 6.55 -11.47
N PRO A 205 -6.12 6.40 -12.07
CA PRO A 205 -7.34 7.04 -11.59
C PRO A 205 -7.68 6.66 -10.13
N GLU A 206 -7.41 5.41 -9.77
CA GLU A 206 -7.58 4.86 -8.42
C GLU A 206 -6.44 5.17 -7.47
N LYS A 207 -5.38 5.81 -7.96
CA LYS A 207 -4.15 6.16 -7.23
C LYS A 207 -3.34 4.96 -6.74
N TRP A 208 -3.85 3.74 -6.83
CA TRP A 208 -3.12 2.51 -6.54
C TRP A 208 -2.28 2.07 -7.74
N PHE A 209 -1.06 1.62 -7.46
CA PHE A 209 -0.17 1.04 -8.46
C PHE A 209 0.74 -0.02 -7.85
N SER A 210 1.29 -0.87 -8.71
CA SER A 210 2.39 -1.78 -8.37
C SER A 210 3.60 -1.55 -9.29
N TYR A 211 4.66 -2.31 -9.08
CA TYR A 211 5.84 -2.30 -9.94
C TYR A 211 6.19 -3.69 -10.42
N THR A 212 6.76 -3.76 -11.62
CA THR A 212 7.28 -5.04 -12.11
C THR A 212 8.46 -5.47 -11.24
N PRO A 213 8.81 -6.77 -11.21
CA PRO A 213 10.03 -7.25 -10.55
C PRO A 213 11.30 -6.50 -10.98
N ALA A 214 11.38 -6.13 -12.27
CA ALA A 214 12.50 -5.38 -12.82
C ALA A 214 12.57 -3.96 -12.26
N ASP A 215 11.43 -3.25 -12.16
CA ASP A 215 11.41 -1.90 -11.59
C ASP A 215 11.57 -1.91 -10.07
N MET A 216 10.98 -2.87 -9.36
CA MET A 216 11.23 -3.10 -7.93
C MET A 216 12.72 -3.25 -7.63
N LYS A 217 13.44 -4.02 -8.46
CA LYS A 217 14.89 -4.18 -8.34
C LYS A 217 15.65 -2.85 -8.53
N LYS A 218 15.21 -1.97 -9.43
CA LYS A 218 15.83 -0.64 -9.62
C LYS A 218 15.66 0.27 -8.40
N PHE A 219 14.55 0.13 -7.66
CA PHE A 219 14.37 0.81 -6.37
C PHE A 219 15.17 0.18 -5.22
N GLY A 220 15.86 -0.94 -5.43
CA GLY A 220 16.59 -1.67 -4.37
C GLY A 220 15.77 -2.77 -3.68
N ILE A 221 14.52 -3.00 -4.10
CA ILE A 221 13.73 -4.13 -3.59
C ILE A 221 14.24 -5.42 -4.21
N THR A 222 14.95 -6.20 -3.39
CA THR A 222 15.56 -7.46 -3.78
C THR A 222 15.12 -8.60 -2.87
N ASN A 223 15.51 -9.82 -3.25
CA ASN A 223 15.21 -11.06 -2.53
C ASN A 223 13.70 -11.37 -2.41
N ILE A 224 12.99 -11.20 -3.52
CA ILE A 224 11.57 -11.56 -3.65
C ILE A 224 11.48 -12.99 -4.19
N HIS A 225 10.78 -13.83 -3.45
CA HIS A 225 10.39 -15.17 -3.83
C HIS A 225 8.91 -15.16 -4.21
N TYR A 226 8.60 -15.70 -5.38
CA TYR A 226 7.23 -15.82 -5.88
C TYR A 226 6.77 -17.25 -5.72
N ALA A 227 5.49 -17.47 -5.39
CA ALA A 227 4.94 -18.81 -5.18
C ALA A 227 5.24 -19.75 -6.37
N ASN A 228 5.05 -19.25 -7.59
CA ASN A 228 5.42 -19.96 -8.81
C ASN A 228 6.50 -19.23 -9.62
N SER A 229 6.19 -18.03 -10.13
CA SER A 229 7.13 -17.20 -10.89
C SER A 229 6.72 -15.74 -10.87
N SER A 230 7.70 -14.86 -11.08
CA SER A 230 7.47 -13.42 -11.12
C SER A 230 6.57 -13.00 -12.29
N SER A 231 6.70 -13.65 -13.45
CA SER A 231 5.85 -13.43 -14.62
C SER A 231 4.40 -13.82 -14.36
N GLN A 232 4.14 -14.94 -13.69
CA GLN A 232 2.78 -15.36 -13.36
C GLN A 232 2.12 -14.43 -12.34
N TRP A 233 2.88 -13.94 -11.35
CA TRP A 233 2.37 -12.92 -10.43
C TRP A 233 1.96 -11.64 -11.16
N VAL A 234 2.80 -11.12 -12.07
CA VAL A 234 2.45 -9.94 -12.88
C VAL A 234 1.20 -10.19 -13.73
N VAL A 235 1.08 -11.35 -14.37
CA VAL A 235 -0.10 -11.71 -15.16
C VAL A 235 -1.36 -11.77 -14.29
N SER A 236 -1.29 -12.38 -13.10
CA SER A 236 -2.42 -12.42 -12.16
C SER A 236 -2.85 -11.02 -11.74
N MET A 237 -1.91 -10.17 -11.32
CA MET A 237 -2.21 -8.80 -10.91
C MET A 237 -2.82 -7.96 -12.03
N ARG A 238 -2.36 -8.11 -13.27
CA ARG A 238 -2.96 -7.42 -14.43
C ARG A 238 -4.38 -7.91 -14.72
N LYS A 239 -4.66 -9.21 -14.56
CA LYS A 239 -6.02 -9.75 -14.67
C LYS A 239 -6.96 -9.21 -13.59
N LYS A 240 -6.41 -8.75 -12.46
CA LYS A 240 -7.11 -8.09 -11.35
C LYS A 240 -7.02 -6.55 -11.42
N HIS A 241 -6.81 -6.02 -12.62
CA HIS A 241 -6.80 -4.57 -12.92
C HIS A 241 -5.72 -3.76 -12.18
N VAL A 242 -4.67 -4.40 -11.64
CA VAL A 242 -3.54 -3.68 -11.05
C VAL A 242 -2.72 -3.01 -12.15
N ILE A 243 -2.59 -1.68 -12.05
CA ILE A 243 -1.78 -0.88 -12.96
C ILE A 243 -0.32 -0.88 -12.47
N PHE A 244 0.59 -1.19 -13.38
CA PHE A 244 2.03 -1.22 -13.10
C PHE A 244 2.69 0.09 -13.53
N ALA A 245 3.31 0.78 -12.56
CA ALA A 245 4.13 1.95 -12.80
C ALA A 245 5.55 1.56 -13.25
N ASN A 246 6.27 2.54 -13.80
CA ASN A 246 7.68 2.40 -14.17
C ASN A 246 8.56 3.13 -13.15
N TYR A 247 9.81 2.67 -13.01
CA TYR A 247 10.86 3.41 -12.33
C TYR A 247 11.09 4.79 -12.99
N CYS A 248 11.36 5.84 -12.21
CA CYS A 248 11.38 7.25 -12.67
C CYS A 248 12.74 7.95 -12.64
N ASN A 249 13.83 7.21 -12.49
CA ASN A 249 15.18 7.74 -12.71
C ASN A 249 15.59 7.49 -14.16
#